data_AF-A0A6L7DBG6-F1
#
_entry.id   AF-A0A6L7DBG6-F1
#
_cell.length_a   1.000
_cell.length_b   1.000
_cell.length_c   1.000
_cell.angle_alpha   90.00
_cell.angle_beta   90.00
_cell.angle_gamma   90.00
#
_symmetry.space_group_name_H-M   'P 1'
#
loop_
_entity.id
_entity.type
_entity.pdbx_description
1 polymer ?
#
loop_
_entity_poly.entity_id
_entity_poly.type
_entity_poly.pdbx_seq_one_letter_code
_entity_poly.pdbx_strand_id
1 'polypeptide(L)'
;MSAIYESCKCNNDSVSVFCKECGSIISKDNSKEYDINLLENMQKECKEYARYTQDSIKNITFASPLPSLDNEFSKFAKIKKLLEIYKNKLQENEMINYHINEITKFLQRDNTFQIAFVGLIKAGKSTLINAMLKQNYASMKVEPETAALTKFKYEIFEKYFRR
;
A
#
# COMPACT_ATOMS: atom_id res chain seq x y z
N MET A 1 30.05 -24.15 -28.63
CA MET A 1 28.69 -24.61 -28.32
C MET A 1 28.62 -24.93 -26.82
N SER A 2 28.42 -23.93 -25.98
CA SER A 2 28.18 -24.11 -24.55
C SER A 2 26.72 -23.77 -24.26
N ALA A 3 26.00 -24.76 -23.76
CA ALA A 3 24.60 -24.66 -23.38
C ALA A 3 24.46 -23.74 -22.16
N ILE A 4 24.02 -22.50 -22.36
CA ILE A 4 23.62 -21.61 -21.27
C ILE A 4 22.15 -21.92 -20.95
N TYR A 5 21.92 -23.00 -20.22
CA TYR A 5 20.58 -23.35 -19.73
C TYR A 5 20.64 -23.78 -18.26
N GLU A 6 20.82 -22.81 -17.36
CA GLU A 6 20.30 -22.97 -16.00
C GLU A 6 18.77 -22.88 -16.09
N SER A 7 18.14 -24.04 -16.29
CA SER A 7 16.68 -24.16 -16.41
C SER A 7 15.98 -23.71 -15.12
N CYS A 8 15.43 -22.49 -15.14
CA CYS A 8 14.40 -22.09 -14.17
C CYS A 8 13.23 -23.07 -14.31
N LYS A 9 12.78 -23.68 -13.21
CA LYS A 9 11.59 -24.57 -13.19
C LYS A 9 10.26 -23.80 -13.26
N CYS A 10 10.28 -22.64 -13.90
CA CYS A 10 9.28 -21.60 -13.80
C CYS A 10 8.38 -21.71 -15.03
N ASN A 11 7.07 -21.81 -14.83
CA ASN A 11 6.10 -21.99 -15.91
C ASN A 11 5.98 -20.69 -16.72
N ASN A 12 6.83 -20.54 -17.74
CA ASN A 12 6.94 -19.31 -18.50
C ASN A 12 6.15 -19.38 -19.82
N ASP A 13 5.38 -18.32 -20.09
CA ASP A 13 4.71 -18.07 -21.36
C ASP A 13 5.73 -18.06 -22.51
N SER A 14 5.28 -18.42 -23.72
CA SER A 14 6.14 -18.68 -24.88
C SER A 14 6.86 -17.46 -25.48
N VAL A 15 6.68 -16.26 -24.94
CA VAL A 15 7.06 -14.99 -25.60
C VAL A 15 8.23 -14.26 -24.91
N SER A 16 8.66 -14.67 -23.71
CA SER A 16 9.69 -13.97 -22.94
C SER A 16 11.09 -14.57 -23.08
N VAL A 17 12.10 -13.74 -23.38
CA VAL A 17 13.52 -14.12 -23.43
C VAL A 17 14.13 -14.33 -22.03
N PHE A 18 13.61 -13.65 -21.00
CA PHE A 18 14.07 -13.77 -19.62
C PHE A 18 12.93 -14.23 -18.70
N CYS A 19 13.29 -14.95 -17.65
CA CYS A 19 12.37 -15.38 -16.61
C CYS A 19 11.87 -14.22 -15.76
N LYS A 20 10.54 -14.12 -15.65
CA LYS A 20 9.85 -13.11 -14.84
C LYS A 20 10.18 -13.21 -13.34
N GLU A 21 10.53 -14.42 -12.87
CA GLU A 21 10.79 -14.69 -11.45
C GLU A 21 12.26 -14.53 -11.05
N CYS A 22 13.20 -14.98 -11.90
CA CYS A 22 14.62 -15.03 -11.53
C CYS A 22 15.56 -14.32 -12.50
N GLY A 23 15.08 -13.83 -13.66
CA GLY A 23 15.92 -13.18 -14.66
C GLY A 23 16.80 -14.11 -15.51
N SER A 24 16.74 -15.44 -15.33
CA SER A 24 17.47 -16.38 -16.21
C SER A 24 16.96 -16.36 -17.65
N ILE A 25 17.84 -16.64 -18.61
CA ILE A 25 17.47 -16.74 -20.03
C ILE A 25 16.53 -17.94 -20.25
N ILE A 26 15.48 -17.73 -21.05
CA ILE A 26 14.50 -18.72 -21.51
C ILE A 26 14.53 -18.71 -23.03
N SER A 27 15.48 -19.38 -23.66
CA SER A 27 15.47 -19.51 -25.11
C SER A 27 14.45 -20.57 -25.53
N LYS A 28 13.33 -20.11 -26.12
CA LYS A 28 12.40 -20.94 -26.89
C LYS A 28 12.48 -20.68 -28.39
N ASP A 29 13.15 -19.61 -28.82
CA ASP A 29 13.17 -19.17 -30.22
C ASP A 29 14.59 -19.26 -30.79
N ASN A 30 14.87 -20.34 -31.52
CA ASN A 30 16.14 -20.60 -32.20
C ASN A 30 16.28 -19.81 -33.51
N SER A 31 15.30 -18.96 -33.86
CA SER A 31 15.25 -18.26 -35.16
C SER A 31 16.02 -16.94 -35.20
N LYS A 32 16.47 -16.42 -34.05
CA LYS A 32 17.23 -15.17 -33.95
C LYS A 32 18.61 -15.44 -33.39
N GLU A 33 19.63 -15.09 -34.16
CA GLU A 33 21.01 -15.07 -33.72
C GLU A 33 21.20 -13.86 -32.80
N TYR A 34 21.22 -14.11 -31.49
CA TYR A 34 21.44 -13.07 -30.49
C TYR A 34 22.92 -12.96 -30.14
N ASP A 35 23.40 -11.74 -29.90
CA ASP A 35 24.71 -11.52 -29.32
C ASP A 35 24.76 -12.13 -27.90
N ILE A 36 25.57 -13.18 -27.74
CA ILE A 36 25.69 -13.94 -26.49
C ILE A 36 26.21 -13.06 -25.35
N ASN A 37 27.17 -12.17 -25.62
CA ASN A 37 27.74 -11.29 -24.59
C ASN A 37 26.70 -10.29 -24.10
N LEU A 38 25.87 -9.77 -25.02
CA LEU A 38 24.77 -8.88 -24.66
C LEU A 38 23.73 -9.61 -23.79
N LEU A 39 23.35 -10.84 -24.17
CA LEU A 39 22.39 -11.65 -23.40
C LEU A 39 22.91 -11.99 -22.00
N GLU A 40 24.19 -12.35 -21.86
CA GLU A 40 24.80 -12.64 -20.56
C GLU A 40 24.82 -11.40 -19.64
N ASN A 41 25.19 -10.23 -20.20
CA ASN A 41 25.16 -8.97 -19.46
C ASN A 41 23.74 -8.62 -19.00
N MET A 42 22.75 -8.71 -19.89
CA MET A 42 21.35 -8.48 -19.55
C MET A 42 20.83 -9.48 -18.51
N GLN A 43 21.20 -10.76 -18.63
CA GLN A 43 20.83 -11.78 -17.63
C GLN A 43 21.37 -11.41 -16.25
N LYS A 44 22.61 -10.95 -16.17
CA LYS A 44 23.23 -10.52 -14.91
C LYS A 44 22.46 -9.35 -14.30
N GLU A 45 22.18 -8.31 -15.07
CA GLU A 45 21.41 -7.15 -14.60
C GLU A 45 20.00 -7.54 -14.14
N CYS A 46 19.30 -8.40 -14.88
CA CYS A 46 17.99 -8.91 -14.50
C CYS A 46 18.04 -9.72 -13.20
N LYS A 47 19.01 -10.63 -13.05
CA LYS A 47 19.20 -11.42 -11.83
C LYS A 47 19.47 -10.52 -10.61
N GLU A 48 20.37 -9.55 -10.75
CA GLU A 48 20.68 -8.59 -9.68
C GLU A 48 19.46 -7.76 -9.29
N TYR A 49 18.71 -7.26 -10.27
CA TYR A 49 17.49 -6.49 -10.00
C TYR A 49 16.40 -7.33 -9.33
N ALA A 50 16.14 -8.55 -9.83
CA ALA A 50 15.15 -9.45 -9.26
C ALA A 50 15.50 -9.78 -7.80
N ARG A 51 16.75 -10.11 -7.53
CA ARG A 51 17.24 -10.41 -6.18
C ARG A 51 17.11 -9.20 -5.24
N TYR A 52 17.62 -8.04 -5.64
CA TYR A 52 17.52 -6.80 -4.86
C TYR A 52 16.06 -6.47 -4.51
N THR A 53 15.17 -6.65 -5.49
CA THR A 53 13.75 -6.39 -5.34
C THR A 53 13.11 -7.36 -4.36
N GLN A 54 13.35 -8.67 -4.53
CA GLN A 54 12.85 -9.72 -3.62
C GLN A 54 13.35 -9.50 -2.19
N ASP A 55 14.63 -9.21 -2.01
CA ASP A 55 15.23 -8.95 -0.69
C ASP A 55 14.62 -7.70 -0.04
N SER A 56 14.34 -6.66 -0.82
CA SER A 56 13.74 -5.42 -0.34
C SER A 56 12.28 -5.55 0.10
N ILE A 57 11.53 -6.54 -0.43
CA ILE A 57 10.10 -6.72 -0.14
C ILE A 57 9.80 -7.91 0.78
N LYS A 58 10.74 -8.84 0.98
CA LYS A 58 10.52 -10.13 1.69
C LYS A 58 9.97 -9.95 3.10
N ASN A 59 10.52 -8.99 3.85
CA ASN A 59 10.21 -8.79 5.26
C ASN A 59 9.25 -7.62 5.52
N ILE A 60 8.68 -7.03 4.47
CA ILE A 60 7.71 -5.94 4.63
C ILE A 60 6.41 -6.52 5.16
N THR A 61 6.10 -6.14 6.40
CA THR A 61 4.82 -6.34 7.06
C THR A 61 4.33 -4.98 7.51
N PHE A 62 3.02 -4.75 7.39
CA PHE A 62 2.40 -3.50 7.80
C PHE A 62 1.15 -3.82 8.62
N ALA A 63 1.13 -3.37 9.88
CA ALA A 63 0.00 -3.55 10.76
C ALA A 63 -1.13 -2.59 10.34
N SER A 64 -2.29 -3.15 10.02
CA SER A 64 -3.47 -2.39 9.69
C SER A 64 -4.17 -1.89 10.97
N PRO A 65 -4.86 -0.74 10.93
CA PRO A 65 -5.76 -0.34 12.02
C PRO A 65 -6.89 -1.36 12.30
N LEU A 66 -7.17 -2.24 11.33
CA LEU A 66 -8.09 -3.37 11.42
C LEU A 66 -7.32 -4.67 11.14
N PRO A 67 -7.08 -5.55 12.13
CA PRO A 67 -6.24 -6.74 11.94
C PRO A 67 -6.69 -7.67 10.78
N SER A 68 -7.99 -7.69 10.47
CA SER A 68 -8.53 -8.44 9.33
C SER A 68 -8.02 -7.95 7.97
N LEU A 69 -7.37 -6.77 7.90
CA LEU A 69 -6.84 -6.17 6.67
C LEU A 69 -5.30 -6.12 6.63
N ASP A 70 -4.60 -6.77 7.58
CA ASP A 70 -3.14 -6.76 7.65
C ASP A 70 -2.48 -7.25 6.34
N ASN A 71 -3.09 -8.22 5.67
CA ASN A 71 -2.59 -8.78 4.42
C ASN A 71 -2.67 -7.74 3.28
N GLU A 72 -3.79 -7.02 3.16
CA GLU A 72 -4.00 -5.97 2.19
C GLU A 72 -3.02 -4.81 2.41
N PHE A 73 -2.87 -4.35 3.65
CA PHE A 73 -1.92 -3.29 3.98
C PHE A 73 -0.47 -3.73 3.70
N SER A 74 -0.11 -4.97 4.02
CA SER A 74 1.21 -5.53 3.70
C SER A 74 1.44 -5.61 2.19
N LYS A 75 0.43 -5.97 1.38
CA LYS A 75 0.51 -5.93 -0.09
C LYS A 75 0.75 -4.50 -0.60
N PHE A 76 0.00 -3.52 -0.10
CA PHE A 76 0.20 -2.12 -0.49
C PHE A 76 1.58 -1.58 -0.10
N ALA A 77 2.09 -1.96 1.08
CA ALA A 77 3.43 -1.61 1.51
C ALA A 77 4.50 -2.21 0.57
N LYS A 78 4.33 -3.45 0.11
CA LYS A 78 5.20 -4.08 -0.88
C LYS A 78 5.12 -3.37 -2.24
N ILE A 79 3.92 -3.04 -2.72
CA ILE A 79 3.73 -2.27 -3.97
C ILE A 79 4.41 -0.90 -3.88
N LYS A 80 4.22 -0.18 -2.77
CA LYS A 80 4.91 1.10 -2.53
C LYS A 80 6.42 0.94 -2.65
N LYS A 81 7.00 -0.09 -2.02
CA LYS A 81 8.44 -0.34 -2.09
C LYS A 81 8.91 -0.63 -3.51
N LEU A 82 8.14 -1.40 -4.28
CA LEU A 82 8.44 -1.66 -5.69
C LEU A 82 8.48 -0.37 -6.51
N LEU A 83 7.51 0.53 -6.31
CA LEU A 83 7.46 1.82 -6.98
C LEU A 83 8.64 2.72 -6.59
N GLU A 84 9.05 2.72 -5.33
CA GLU A 84 10.24 3.45 -4.86
C GLU A 84 11.53 2.91 -5.52
N ILE A 85 11.67 1.59 -5.62
CA ILE A 85 12.81 0.96 -6.30
C ILE A 85 12.83 1.35 -7.78
N TYR A 86 11.67 1.30 -8.44
CA TYR A 86 11.53 1.67 -9.84
C TYR A 86 11.87 3.15 -10.06
N LYS A 87 11.35 4.04 -9.20
CA LYS A 87 11.66 5.48 -9.22
C LYS A 87 13.16 5.76 -9.10
N ASN A 88 13.88 5.03 -8.25
CA ASN A 88 15.31 5.27 -8.04
C ASN A 88 16.17 4.81 -9.22
N LYS A 89 15.68 3.89 -10.06
CA LYS A 89 16.41 3.38 -11.23
C LYS A 89 16.11 4.13 -12.53
N LEU A 90 14.97 4.80 -12.63
CA LEU A 90 14.54 5.48 -13.84
C LEU A 90 14.41 6.99 -13.59
N GLN A 91 14.36 7.78 -14.67
CA GLN A 91 14.16 9.22 -14.57
C GLN A 91 12.86 9.56 -13.83
N GLU A 92 12.83 10.76 -13.26
CA GLU A 92 11.71 11.26 -12.45
C GLU A 92 10.38 11.15 -13.20
N ASN A 93 9.38 10.52 -12.56
CA ASN A 93 8.06 10.28 -13.16
C ASN A 93 6.96 10.74 -12.21
N GLU A 94 6.22 11.77 -12.60
CA GLU A 94 5.16 12.38 -11.80
C GLU A 94 4.04 11.40 -11.44
N MET A 95 3.66 10.49 -12.35
CA MET A 95 2.62 9.49 -12.09
C MET A 95 3.05 8.49 -11.02
N ILE A 96 4.33 8.11 -11.00
CA ILE A 96 4.87 7.21 -9.98
C ILE A 96 4.89 7.91 -8.62
N ASN A 97 5.31 9.18 -8.59
CA ASN A 97 5.25 10.00 -7.38
C ASN A 97 3.82 10.11 -6.84
N TYR A 98 2.85 10.33 -7.73
CA TYR A 98 1.43 10.36 -7.38
C TYR A 98 0.97 9.05 -6.74
N HIS A 99 1.24 7.90 -7.35
CA HIS A 99 0.86 6.60 -6.79
C HIS A 99 1.54 6.29 -5.46
N ILE A 100 2.83 6.62 -5.30
CA ILE A 100 3.54 6.48 -4.02
C ILE A 100 2.85 7.31 -2.93
N ASN A 101 2.45 8.53 -3.26
CA ASN A 101 1.77 9.42 -2.33
C ASN A 101 0.37 8.89 -1.93
N GLU A 102 -0.43 8.45 -2.89
CA GLU A 102 -1.77 7.91 -2.62
C GLU A 102 -1.71 6.63 -1.77
N ILE A 103 -0.76 5.73 -2.05
CA ILE A 103 -0.55 4.54 -1.22
C ILE A 103 -0.08 4.94 0.18
N THR A 104 0.79 5.95 0.29
CA THR A 104 1.23 6.46 1.60
C THR A 104 0.06 6.99 2.42
N LYS A 105 -0.82 7.80 1.81
CA LYS A 105 -2.04 8.30 2.47
C LYS A 105 -2.95 7.16 2.91
N PHE A 106 -3.12 6.13 2.07
CA PHE A 106 -3.90 4.94 2.40
C PHE A 106 -3.33 4.19 3.62
N LEU A 107 -2.02 3.94 3.63
CA LEU A 107 -1.34 3.24 4.73
C LEU A 107 -1.33 4.03 6.04
N GLN A 108 -1.43 5.37 5.98
CA GLN A 108 -1.49 6.25 7.14
C GLN A 108 -2.91 6.46 7.70
N ARG A 109 -3.95 5.88 7.08
CA ARG A 109 -5.31 6.00 7.61
C ARG A 109 -5.39 5.38 8.99
N ASP A 110 -6.04 6.08 9.90
CA ASP A 110 -6.39 5.56 11.22
C ASP A 110 -7.69 4.74 11.14
N ASN A 111 -8.04 4.08 12.25
CA ASN A 111 -9.32 3.38 12.39
C ASN A 111 -10.48 4.34 12.73
N THR A 112 -10.39 5.63 12.38
CA THR A 112 -11.49 6.55 12.69
C THR A 112 -12.71 6.23 11.85
N PHE A 113 -13.83 6.02 12.51
CA PHE A 113 -15.14 5.94 11.89
C PHE A 113 -15.95 7.17 12.29
N GLN A 114 -16.72 7.71 11.34
CA GLN A 114 -17.57 8.87 11.57
C GLN A 114 -19.03 8.43 11.42
N ILE A 115 -19.85 8.76 12.41
CA ILE A 115 -21.29 8.53 12.38
C ILE A 115 -21.98 9.90 12.30
N ALA A 116 -22.85 10.07 11.31
CA ALA A 116 -23.66 11.28 11.15
C ALA A 116 -25.09 11.01 11.63
N PHE A 117 -25.60 11.86 12.53
CA PHE A 117 -26.99 11.82 12.97
C PHE A 117 -27.77 12.93 12.27
N VAL A 118 -28.72 12.55 11.40
CA VAL A 118 -29.53 13.49 10.61
C VAL A 118 -31.01 13.25 10.92
N GLY A 119 -31.79 14.34 10.95
CA GLY A 119 -33.23 14.27 11.22
C GLY A 119 -33.80 15.60 11.68
N LEU A 120 -35.13 15.67 11.80
CA LEU A 120 -35.86 16.88 12.19
C LEU A 120 -35.41 17.42 13.56
N ILE A 121 -35.62 18.72 13.79
CA ILE A 121 -35.42 19.34 15.11
C ILE A 121 -36.40 18.67 16.09
N LYS A 122 -35.93 18.37 17.32
CA LYS A 122 -36.64 17.58 18.36
C LYS A 122 -36.84 16.08 18.08
N ALA A 123 -36.23 15.49 17.05
CA ALA A 123 -36.28 14.04 16.81
C ALA A 123 -35.45 13.18 17.80
N GLY A 124 -34.96 13.77 18.91
CA GLY A 124 -34.20 13.02 19.93
C GLY A 124 -32.75 12.70 19.58
N LYS A 125 -32.14 13.35 18.56
CA LYS A 125 -30.74 13.11 18.15
C LYS A 125 -29.74 13.30 19.31
N SER A 126 -29.84 14.43 20.03
CA SER A 126 -28.98 14.69 21.20
C SER A 126 -29.18 13.67 22.32
N THR A 127 -30.42 13.20 22.50
CA THR A 127 -30.76 12.15 23.47
C THR A 127 -30.09 10.83 23.11
N LEU A 128 -30.13 10.45 21.83
CA LEU A 128 -29.46 9.24 21.33
C LEU A 128 -27.93 9.33 21.47
N ILE A 129 -27.32 10.47 21.12
CA ILE A 129 -25.88 10.70 21.30
C ILE A 129 -25.48 10.53 22.77
N ASN A 130 -26.22 11.15 23.70
CA ASN A 130 -25.94 11.05 25.14
C ASN A 130 -26.11 9.62 25.66
N ALA A 131 -27.13 8.90 25.19
CA ALA A 131 -27.32 7.49 25.54
C ALA A 131 -26.16 6.60 25.03
N MET A 132 -25.67 6.83 23.79
CA MET A 132 -24.52 6.10 23.24
C MET A 132 -23.22 6.40 23.99
N LEU A 133 -23.00 7.65 24.39
CA LEU A 133 -21.82 8.08 25.13
C LEU A 133 -21.93 7.81 26.65
N LYS A 134 -23.09 7.35 27.13
CA LYS A 134 -23.43 7.14 28.56
C LYS A 134 -23.21 8.38 29.43
N GLN A 135 -23.24 9.57 28.84
CA GLN A 135 -23.00 10.86 29.49
C GLN A 135 -23.73 11.99 28.75
N ASN A 136 -24.03 13.09 29.45
CA ASN A 136 -24.77 14.22 28.90
C ASN A 136 -23.84 15.25 28.22
N TYR A 137 -23.28 14.90 27.06
CA TYR A 137 -22.37 15.76 26.31
C TYR A 137 -23.07 16.71 25.32
N ALA A 138 -24.14 16.26 24.68
CA ALA A 138 -24.93 17.07 23.75
C ALA A 138 -26.05 17.79 24.51
N SER A 139 -26.24 19.09 24.22
CA SER A 139 -27.34 19.86 24.81
C SER A 139 -28.69 19.26 24.41
N MET A 140 -29.54 18.99 25.41
CA MET A 140 -30.92 18.53 25.22
C MET A 140 -31.92 19.69 25.09
N LYS A 141 -31.48 20.94 25.34
CA LYS A 141 -32.31 22.12 25.14
C LYS A 141 -32.41 22.44 23.66
N VAL A 142 -33.59 22.88 23.25
CA VAL A 142 -33.88 23.31 21.87
C VAL A 142 -33.40 24.75 21.71
N GLU A 143 -32.09 24.94 21.80
CA GLU A 143 -31.45 26.23 21.58
C GLU A 143 -30.90 26.30 20.13
N PRO A 144 -30.64 27.50 19.58
CA PRO A 144 -30.35 27.70 18.15
C PRO A 144 -29.07 27.00 17.65
N GLU A 145 -28.25 26.48 18.57
CA GLU A 145 -27.07 25.65 18.28
C GLU A 145 -27.40 24.40 17.46
N THR A 146 -28.68 23.98 17.39
CA THR A 146 -29.15 22.92 16.47
C THR A 146 -29.07 23.28 14.98
N ALA A 147 -28.68 24.51 14.63
CA ALA A 147 -28.31 24.92 13.28
C ALA A 147 -26.79 24.74 12.98
N ALA A 148 -25.96 24.47 13.99
CA ALA A 148 -24.52 24.26 13.82
C ALA A 148 -24.16 22.77 13.76
N LEU A 149 -23.23 22.40 12.89
CA LEU A 149 -22.69 21.04 12.81
C LEU A 149 -21.81 20.76 14.03
N THR A 150 -22.29 19.95 14.97
CA THR A 150 -21.51 19.53 16.15
C THR A 150 -20.79 18.21 15.86
N LYS A 151 -19.46 18.18 16.04
CA LYS A 151 -18.63 16.97 15.92
C LYS A 151 -18.06 16.59 17.28
N PHE A 152 -18.39 15.40 17.75
CA PHE A 152 -17.76 14.79 18.92
C PHE A 152 -16.59 13.91 18.48
N LYS A 153 -15.41 14.08 19.11
CA LYS A 153 -14.21 13.27 18.84
C LYS A 153 -13.64 12.78 20.16
N TYR A 154 -13.25 11.51 20.21
CA TYR A 154 -12.47 10.96 21.31
C TYR A 154 -10.98 11.14 21.00
N GLU A 155 -10.23 11.73 21.93
CA GLU A 155 -8.79 11.86 21.86
C GLU A 155 -8.16 11.38 23.18
N ILE A 156 -7.14 10.53 23.08
CA ILE A 156 -6.32 10.15 24.22
C ILE A 156 -5.20 11.19 24.33
N PHE A 157 -5.25 12.05 25.34
CA PHE A 157 -4.13 12.93 25.67
C PHE A 157 -3.09 12.12 26.45
N GLU A 158 -2.04 11.62 25.78
CA GLU A 158 -0.85 11.19 26.50
C GLU A 158 -0.13 12.43 27.06
N LYS A 159 -0.01 12.49 28.39
CA LYS A 159 0.72 13.52 29.12
C LYS A 159 2.18 13.59 28.66
N TYR A 160 2.53 14.58 27.84
CA TYR A 160 3.89 15.08 27.77
C TYR A 160 4.22 15.86 29.06
N PHE A 161 4.60 15.12 30.11
CA PHE A 161 5.40 15.66 31.21
C PHE A 161 6.79 15.04 31.10
N ARG A 162 7.66 15.64 30.28
CA ARG A 162 9.10 15.61 30.51
C ARG A 162 9.59 17.05 30.54
N ARG A 163 9.91 17.50 31.75
CA ARG A 163 10.82 18.61 32.02
C ARG A 163 12.24 18.16 31.71
#